data_AF-A0A9X2PB71-F1
#
_entry.id   AF-A0A9X2PB71-F1
#
_cell.length_a   1.000
_cell.length_b   1.000
_cell.length_c   1.000
_cell.angle_alpha   90.00
_cell.angle_beta   90.00
_cell.angle_gamma   90.00
#
_symmetry.space_group_name_H-M   'P 1'
#
loop_
_entity.id
_entity.type
_entity.pdbx_description
1 polymer ?
#
loop_
_entity_poly.entity_id
_entity_poly.type
_entity_poly.pdbx_seq_one_letter_code
_entity_poly.pdbx_strand_id
1 'polypeptide(L)' 'MEVIFVLIAISLILAGSFLFLFFRAMKGGQFDDNHTPAIRILFDNETKSKDKKEPSPSTKSK' A
#
# COMPACT_ATOMS: atom_id res chain seq x y z
N MET A 1 11.79 19.28 -44.16
CA MET A 1 10.95 20.00 -43.17
C MET A 1 9.82 19.13 -42.64
N GLU A 2 9.23 18.25 -43.44
CA GLU A 2 8.10 17.39 -43.05
C GLU A 2 8.41 16.43 -41.88
N VAL A 3 9.62 15.88 -41.84
CA VAL A 3 10.10 14.96 -40.79
C VAL A 3 9.99 15.57 -39.38
N ILE A 4 10.16 16.89 -39.25
CA ILE A 4 10.09 17.56 -37.95
C ILE A 4 8.68 17.44 -37.36
N PHE A 5 7.63 17.52 -38.18
CA PHE A 5 6.25 17.36 -37.71
C PHE A 5 5.96 15.93 -37.23
N VAL A 6 6.51 14.93 -37.93
CA VAL A 6 6.39 13.51 -37.52
C VAL A 6 7.10 13.28 -36.18
N LEU A 7 8.30 13.84 -36.01
CA LEU A 7 9.05 13.72 -34.76
C LEU A 7 8.33 14.40 -33.58
N ILE A 8 7.72 15.56 -33.80
CA ILE A 8 6.92 16.26 -32.79
C ILE A 8 5.72 15.40 -32.38
N ALA A 9 5.00 14.81 -33.34
CA ALA A 9 3.85 13.96 -33.03
C ALA A 9 4.23 12.74 -32.19
N ILE A 10 5.31 12.04 -32.58
CA ILE A 10 5.83 10.89 -31.84
C ILE A 10 6.27 11.30 -30.43
N SER A 11 6.97 12.44 -30.30
CA SER A 11 7.39 13.01 -29.02
C SER A 11 6.22 13.28 -28.08
N LEU A 12 5.14 13.89 -28.59
CA LEU A 12 3.94 14.19 -27.81
C LEU A 12 3.22 12.92 -27.34
N ILE A 13 3.13 11.90 -28.20
CA ILE A 13 2.54 10.60 -27.84
C ILE A 13 3.37 9.94 -26.74
N LEU A 14 4.70 9.91 -26.88
CA LEU A 14 5.61 9.37 -25.87
C LEU A 14 5.45 10.11 -24.54
N ALA A 15 5.54 11.43 -24.55
CA ALA A 15 5.39 12.26 -23.35
C ALA A 15 4.01 12.05 -22.68
N GLY A 16 2.93 12.04 -23.47
CA GLY A 16 1.58 11.79 -22.97
C GLY A 16 1.42 10.39 -22.37
N SER A 17 2.00 9.37 -23.00
CA SER A 17 1.96 7.99 -22.50
C SER A 17 2.70 7.85 -21.17
N PHE A 18 3.88 8.44 -21.03
CA PHE A 18 4.63 8.47 -19.79
C PHE A 18 3.86 9.19 -18.68
N LEU A 19 3.25 10.33 -18.99
CA LEU A 19 2.44 11.09 -18.05
C LEU A 19 1.20 10.31 -17.59
N PHE A 20 0.51 9.65 -18.52
CA PHE A 20 -0.63 8.80 -18.20
C PHE A 20 -0.24 7.63 -17.28
N LEU A 21 0.85 6.93 -17.60
CA LEU A 21 1.37 5.84 -16.78
C LEU A 21 1.80 6.31 -15.40
N PHE A 22 2.42 7.49 -15.31
CA PHE A 22 2.81 8.12 -14.05
C PHE A 22 1.60 8.33 -13.12
N PHE A 23 0.52 8.96 -13.63
CA PHE A 23 -0.69 9.14 -12.83
C PHE A 23 -1.37 7.82 -12.47
N ARG A 24 -1.35 6.83 -13.38
CA ARG A 24 -1.87 5.48 -13.08
C ARG A 24 -1.09 4.82 -11.95
N ALA A 25 0.23 4.94 -11.95
CA ALA A 25 1.10 4.39 -10.91
C ALA A 25 0.88 5.07 -9.55
N MET A 26 0.76 6.40 -9.53
CA MET A 26 0.47 7.14 -8.29
C MET A 26 -0.86 6.73 -7.64
N LYS A 27 -1.87 6.39 -8.45
CA LYS A 27 -3.17 5.91 -7.96
C LYS A 27 -3.14 4.48 -7.40
N GLY A 28 -2.05 3.73 -7.59
CA GLY A 28 -1.93 2.31 -7.22
C GLY A 28 -1.90 2.00 -5.73
N GLY A 29 -2.30 2.92 -4.85
CA GLY A 29 -2.48 2.62 -3.42
C GLY A 29 -1.19 2.38 -2.63
N GLN A 30 -0.01 2.72 -3.18
CA GLN A 30 1.27 2.56 -2.47
C GLN A 30 1.35 3.40 -1.18
N PHE A 31 0.44 4.36 -1.01
CA PHE A 31 0.31 5.20 0.18
C PHE A 31 -0.70 4.66 1.21
N ASP A 32 -1.19 3.44 1.07
CA ASP A 32 -2.14 2.86 2.05
C ASP A 32 -1.43 2.30 3.29
N ASP A 33 -0.12 2.06 3.21
CA ASP A 33 0.70 1.67 4.36
C ASP A 33 1.18 2.91 5.14
N ASN A 34 0.23 3.71 5.63
CA ASN A 34 0.51 4.89 6.47
C ASN A 34 0.88 4.51 7.92
N HIS A 35 0.83 3.22 8.27
CA HIS A 35 1.11 2.72 9.60
C HIS A 35 2.43 1.95 9.59
N THR A 36 3.51 2.68 9.87
CA THR A 36 4.86 2.12 9.98
C THR A 36 4.86 0.87 10.89
N PRO A 37 5.45 -0.26 10.45
CA PRO A 37 5.43 -1.51 11.20
C PRO A 37 5.99 -1.37 12.62
N ALA A 38 6.91 -0.44 12.85
CA ALA A 38 7.45 -0.14 14.17
C ALA A 38 6.37 0.32 15.16
N ILE A 39 5.42 1.17 14.74
CA ILE A 39 4.39 1.73 15.62
C ILE A 39 3.33 0.68 15.96
N ARG A 40 2.98 -0.20 15.00
CA ARG A 40 2.05 -1.31 15.21
C ARG A 40 2.52 -2.24 16.34
N ILE A 41 3.83 -2.56 16.36
CA ILE A 41 4.41 -3.47 17.37
C ILE A 41 4.37 -2.88 18.78
N LEU A 42 4.46 -1.55 18.93
CA LEU A 42 4.34 -0.88 20.23
C LEU A 42 2.93 -1.03 20.83
N PHE A 43 1.89 -0.97 20.01
CA PHE A 43 0.49 -1.03 20.45
C PHE A 43 -0.12 -2.44 20.42
N ASP A 44 0.45 -3.37 19.64
CA ASP A 44 0.04 -4.79 19.60
C ASP A 44 0.23 -5.51 20.94
N ASN A 45 1.13 -5.02 21.80
CA ASN A 45 1.39 -5.58 23.11
C ASN A 45 0.36 -5.14 24.18
N GLU A 46 -0.33 -4.01 23.96
CA GLU A 46 -1.35 -3.52 24.90
C GLU A 46 -2.71 -4.18 24.69
N THR A 47 -3.08 -4.49 23.44
CA THR A 47 -4.35 -5.15 23.10
C THR A 47 -4.40 -6.61 23.51
N LYS A 48 -3.28 -7.35 23.44
CA LYS A 48 -3.21 -8.75 23.88
C LYS A 48 -3.40 -8.96 25.39
N SER A 49 -3.24 -7.92 26.20
CA SER A 49 -3.44 -8.01 27.65
C SER A 49 -4.92 -7.95 28.05
N LYS A 50 -5.80 -7.44 27.18
CA LYS A 50 -7.25 -7.30 27.48
C LYS A 50 -8.12 -8.49 27.05
N ASP A 51 -7.63 -9.33 26.13
CA ASP A 51 -8.35 -10.53 25.66
C ASP A 51 -7.92 -11.84 26.34
N LYS A 52 -7.01 -11.79 27.32
CA LYS A 52 -6.77 -12.90 28.26
C LYS A 52 -7.86 -12.94 29.34
N LYS A 53 -9.13 -12.97 28.94
CA LYS A 53 -10.19 -13.50 29.81
C LYS A 53 -10.17 -15.01 29.63
N GLU A 54 -9.72 -15.66 30.69
CA GLU A 54 -9.71 -17.10 30.96
C GLU A 54 -10.59 -17.96 30.02
N PRO A 55 -10.01 -18.96 29.34
CA PRO A 55 -10.80 -20.10 28.95
C PRO A 55 -10.95 -20.98 30.20
N SER A 56 -12.17 -21.13 30.70
CA SER A 56 -12.52 -22.31 31.50
C SER A 56 -12.25 -23.56 30.68
N PRO A 57 -11.60 -24.58 31.26
CA PRO A 57 -12.21 -25.89 31.18
C PRO A 57 -12.21 -26.54 32.56
N SER A 58 -13.37 -26.58 33.20
CA SER A 58 -13.69 -27.62 34.17
C SER A 58 -13.78 -28.95 33.40
N THR A 59 -12.81 -29.84 33.57
CA THR A 59 -13.01 -31.30 33.73
C THR A 59 -11.67 -32.05 33.86
N LYS A 60 -11.58 -32.86 34.93
CA LYS A 60 -10.64 -33.95 35.26
C LYS A 60 -9.24 -33.60 35.77
N SER A 61 -9.02 -33.74 37.09
CA SER A 61 -8.38 -34.95 37.64
C SER A 61 -8.29 -34.88 39.18
N LYS A 62 -8.79 -35.95 39.82
CA LYS A 62 -8.74 -36.32 41.26
C LYS A 62 -9.69 -35.62 42.23
#